data_AF-A0A8X7XIT7-F1
#
_entry.id   AF-A0A8X7XIT7-F1
#
_cell.length_a   1.000
_cell.length_b   1.000
_cell.length_c   1.000
_cell.angle_alpha   90.00
_cell.angle_beta   90.00
_cell.angle_gamma   90.00
#
_symmetry.space_group_name_H-M   'P 1'
#
loop_
_entity.id
_entity.type
_entity.pdbx_description
1 polymer ?
#
loop_
_entity_poly.entity_id
_entity_poly.type
_entity_poly.pdbx_seq_one_letter_code
_entity_poly.pdbx_strand_id
1 'polypeptide(L)'
;MDSAEDITYFRERTEDLSEEITMLAALLDSDIDETVFEIIEEQVEWTLLHSSSDQSQRGSLFTLFLYNPLMAFLHTCGLSSMRRGLWDKCQDYLRKVYRDVGQLITRARSIDQAFLQFFGDEFLRLLLIRFVFCSATLRLHKIFRETRNYPETYPQLPKEDTIENPLVQKHILELASMLDVQNLFFNSTIDDY
;
A
#
# COMPACT_ATOMS: atom_id res chain seq x y z
N MET A 1 -24.95 21.49 13.61
CA MET A 1 -24.07 21.26 12.45
C MET A 1 -23.98 19.75 12.30
N ASP A 2 -25.12 19.11 12.08
CA ASP A 2 -25.86 18.86 10.83
C ASP A 2 -25.33 17.62 10.09
N SER A 3 -25.67 16.48 10.70
CA SER A 3 -25.42 15.10 10.24
C SER A 3 -25.97 14.77 8.84
N ALA A 4 -26.76 15.67 8.24
CA ALA A 4 -27.26 15.55 6.88
C ALA A 4 -26.19 15.91 5.82
N GLU A 5 -25.26 16.82 6.12
CA GLU A 5 -24.16 17.16 5.20
C GLU A 5 -23.14 16.03 5.10
N ASP A 6 -22.86 15.33 6.21
CA ASP A 6 -21.98 14.16 6.24
C ASP A 6 -22.54 13.02 5.37
N ILE A 7 -23.84 12.71 5.48
CA ILE A 7 -24.47 11.63 4.70
C ILE A 7 -24.42 11.94 3.19
N THR A 8 -24.57 13.22 2.82
CA THR A 8 -24.52 13.65 1.42
C THR A 8 -23.10 13.56 0.86
N TYR A 9 -22.09 13.95 1.65
CA TYR A 9 -20.68 13.78 1.30
C TYR A 9 -20.28 12.31 1.16
N PHE A 10 -20.74 11.43 2.06
CA PHE A 10 -20.48 9.99 1.95
C PHE A 10 -21.13 9.39 0.70
N ARG A 11 -22.33 9.84 0.32
CA ARG A 11 -23.04 9.37 -0.88
C ARG A 11 -22.38 9.82 -2.19
N GLU A 12 -21.93 11.07 -2.26
CA GLU A 12 -21.16 11.57 -3.42
C GLU A 12 -19.80 10.87 -3.54
N ARG A 13 -19.17 10.54 -2.40
CA ARG A 13 -17.90 9.80 -2.33
C ARG A 13 -18.04 8.33 -2.74
N THR A 14 -19.22 7.73 -2.57
CA THR A 14 -19.50 6.37 -3.05
C THR A 14 -19.72 6.30 -4.54
N GLU A 15 -20.37 7.31 -5.12
CA GLU A 15 -20.51 7.44 -6.58
C GLU A 15 -19.13 7.67 -7.23
N ASP A 16 -18.26 8.47 -6.59
CA ASP A 16 -16.88 8.71 -7.03
C ASP A 16 -15.98 7.44 -6.94
N LEU A 17 -16.18 6.62 -5.90
CA LEU A 17 -15.44 5.35 -5.72
C LEU A 17 -15.94 4.25 -6.67
N SER A 18 -17.24 4.21 -7.01
CA SER A 18 -17.74 3.26 -8.00
C SER A 18 -17.24 3.61 -9.41
N GLU A 19 -17.16 4.89 -9.76
CA GLU A 19 -16.54 5.32 -11.03
C GLU A 19 -15.04 5.01 -11.07
N GLU A 20 -14.33 5.18 -9.95
CA GLU A 20 -12.89 4.93 -9.85
C GLU A 20 -12.56 3.41 -9.85
N ILE A 21 -13.44 2.57 -9.31
CA ILE A 21 -13.34 1.10 -9.39
C ILE A 21 -13.69 0.60 -10.80
N THR A 22 -14.71 1.17 -11.43
CA THR A 22 -15.03 0.91 -12.85
C THR A 22 -13.85 1.29 -13.75
N MET A 23 -13.16 2.38 -13.43
CA MET A 23 -11.95 2.83 -14.14
C MET A 23 -10.73 1.95 -13.86
N LEU A 24 -10.58 1.41 -12.64
CA LEU A 24 -9.52 0.45 -12.29
C LEU A 24 -9.77 -0.96 -12.88
N ALA A 25 -11.03 -1.37 -13.00
CA ALA A 25 -11.44 -2.58 -13.73
C ALA A 25 -11.15 -2.42 -15.24
N ALA A 26 -11.42 -1.23 -15.81
CA ALA A 26 -11.09 -0.91 -17.20
C ALA A 26 -9.57 -0.79 -17.47
N LEU A 27 -8.76 -0.49 -16.45
CA LEU A 27 -7.29 -0.41 -16.54
C LEU A 27 -6.60 -1.77 -16.41
N LEU A 28 -7.32 -2.83 -16.01
CA LEU A 28 -6.82 -4.20 -15.84
C LEU A 28 -7.23 -5.13 -16.99
N ASP A 29 -7.37 -4.61 -18.20
CA ASP A 29 -7.95 -5.29 -19.36
C ASP A 29 -7.27 -6.62 -19.74
N SER A 30 -7.70 -7.72 -19.10
CA SER A 30 -8.19 -8.98 -19.66
C SER A 30 -8.38 -10.00 -18.52
N ASP A 31 -9.61 -10.49 -18.33
CA ASP A 31 -10.01 -11.58 -17.42
C ASP A 31 -10.08 -11.29 -15.91
N ILE A 32 -10.74 -10.20 -15.54
CA ILE A 32 -11.40 -10.14 -14.22
C ILE A 32 -12.81 -10.70 -14.42
N ASP A 33 -12.98 -11.96 -14.03
CA ASP A 33 -14.25 -12.69 -14.02
C ASP A 33 -15.35 -11.84 -13.36
N GLU A 34 -16.56 -11.84 -13.91
CA GLU A 34 -17.75 -11.13 -13.42
C GLU A 34 -17.97 -11.36 -11.91
N THR A 35 -17.55 -12.54 -11.44
CA THR A 35 -17.50 -12.95 -10.02
C THR A 35 -16.59 -12.05 -9.15
N VAL A 36 -15.45 -11.59 -9.67
CA VAL A 36 -14.51 -10.71 -8.95
C VAL A 36 -15.04 -9.28 -8.90
N PHE A 37 -15.77 -8.84 -9.94
CA PHE A 37 -16.46 -7.55 -9.93
C PHE A 37 -17.59 -7.54 -8.88
N GLU A 38 -18.41 -8.60 -8.82
CA GLU A 38 -19.43 -8.77 -7.76
C GLU A 38 -18.81 -8.81 -6.36
N ILE A 39 -17.69 -9.52 -6.16
CA ILE A 39 -16.96 -9.54 -4.87
C ILE A 39 -16.45 -8.14 -4.50
N ILE A 40 -16.02 -7.33 -5.47
CA ILE A 40 -15.51 -5.98 -5.21
C ILE A 40 -16.67 -5.02 -4.89
N GLU A 41 -17.78 -5.06 -5.63
CA GLU A 41 -18.98 -4.28 -5.33
C GLU A 41 -19.56 -4.65 -3.96
N GLU A 42 -19.72 -5.94 -3.69
CA GLU A 42 -20.23 -6.43 -2.40
C GLU A 42 -19.31 -5.97 -1.26
N GLN A 43 -17.98 -6.04 -1.44
CA GLN A 43 -17.04 -5.65 -0.38
C GLN A 43 -16.89 -4.14 -0.17
N VAL A 44 -17.16 -3.35 -1.20
CA VAL A 44 -17.32 -1.89 -1.07
C VAL A 44 -18.60 -1.59 -0.30
N GLU A 45 -19.72 -2.23 -0.65
CA GLU A 45 -20.99 -2.08 0.08
C GLU A 45 -20.86 -2.50 1.57
N TRP A 46 -20.13 -3.60 1.85
CA TRP A 46 -19.76 -4.01 3.21
C TRP A 46 -18.92 -2.98 3.96
N THR A 47 -17.97 -2.34 3.27
CA THR A 47 -17.10 -1.30 3.85
C THR A 47 -17.89 -0.02 4.16
N LEU A 48 -18.94 0.26 3.39
CA LEU A 48 -19.83 1.40 3.58
C LEU A 48 -20.82 1.20 4.74
N LEU A 49 -21.32 -0.03 4.93
CA LEU A 49 -22.30 -0.35 5.97
C LEU A 49 -21.72 -0.41 7.40
N HIS A 50 -20.42 -0.66 7.58
CA HIS A 50 -19.85 -1.01 8.89
C HIS A 50 -18.85 0.00 9.46
N SER A 51 -18.97 1.28 9.06
CA SER A 51 -18.02 2.34 9.45
C SER A 51 -17.92 2.64 10.95
N SER A 52 -18.78 2.04 11.80
CA SER A 52 -18.90 2.43 13.22
C SER A 52 -18.65 1.33 14.27
N SER A 53 -18.58 0.05 13.90
CA SER A 53 -18.40 -1.01 14.89
C SER A 53 -18.03 -2.31 14.21
N ASP A 54 -16.74 -2.60 14.11
CA ASP A 54 -16.12 -3.90 14.37
C ASP A 54 -14.71 -3.91 13.75
N GLN A 55 -13.67 -3.64 14.56
CA GLN A 55 -12.27 -3.79 14.09
C GLN A 55 -11.94 -5.25 13.73
N SER A 56 -12.79 -6.23 14.09
CA SER A 56 -12.54 -7.64 13.82
C SER A 56 -12.85 -8.08 12.39
N GLN A 57 -13.56 -7.25 11.59
CA GLN A 57 -13.92 -7.57 10.19
C GLN A 57 -13.01 -6.91 9.15
N ARG A 58 -12.10 -6.02 9.57
CA ARG A 58 -11.09 -5.45 8.66
C ARG A 58 -9.97 -6.48 8.52
N GLY A 59 -9.82 -7.03 7.31
CA GLY A 59 -8.68 -7.89 6.97
C GLY A 59 -7.35 -7.24 7.37
N SER A 60 -6.29 -8.04 7.51
CA SER A 60 -5.03 -7.54 8.09
C SER A 60 -4.47 -6.34 7.30
N LEU A 61 -3.84 -5.39 8.00
CA LEU A 61 -3.14 -4.25 7.39
C LEU A 61 -2.13 -4.72 6.34
N PHE A 62 -1.50 -5.87 6.58
CA PHE A 62 -0.61 -6.52 5.63
C PHE A 62 -1.31 -6.88 4.32
N THR A 63 -2.48 -7.51 4.38
CA THR A 63 -3.29 -7.82 3.18
C THR A 63 -3.67 -6.55 2.42
N LEU A 64 -4.02 -5.47 3.14
CA LEU A 64 -4.33 -4.19 2.50
C LEU A 64 -3.11 -3.61 1.76
N PHE A 65 -1.91 -3.71 2.33
CA PHE A 65 -0.68 -3.34 1.61
C PHE A 65 -0.43 -4.20 0.38
N LEU A 66 -0.72 -5.50 0.42
CA LEU A 66 -0.50 -6.38 -0.73
C LEU A 66 -1.50 -6.12 -1.88
N TYR A 67 -2.69 -5.60 -1.57
CA TYR A 67 -3.74 -5.32 -2.56
C TYR A 67 -3.74 -3.85 -3.02
N ASN A 68 -3.76 -2.90 -2.08
CA ASN A 68 -3.81 -1.45 -2.33
C ASN A 68 -2.80 -0.69 -1.44
N PRO A 69 -1.52 -0.64 -1.84
CA PRO A 69 -0.44 -0.04 -1.06
C PRO A 69 -0.66 1.43 -0.68
N LEU A 70 -1.29 2.22 -1.55
CA LEU A 70 -1.54 3.64 -1.27
C LEU A 70 -2.58 3.79 -0.16
N MET A 71 -3.71 3.07 -0.23
CA MET A 71 -4.71 3.08 0.85
C MET A 71 -4.13 2.58 2.16
N ALA A 72 -3.33 1.50 2.12
CA ALA A 72 -2.66 0.98 3.30
C ALA A 72 -1.74 2.01 3.95
N PHE A 73 -0.98 2.75 3.13
CA PHE A 73 -0.11 3.82 3.58
C PHE A 73 -0.89 4.95 4.25
N LEU A 74 -1.99 5.39 3.65
CA LEU A 74 -2.87 6.42 4.23
C LEU A 74 -3.47 5.98 5.56
N HIS A 75 -3.97 4.75 5.61
CA HIS A 75 -4.52 4.16 6.84
C HIS A 75 -3.45 4.09 7.94
N THR A 76 -2.23 3.70 7.60
CA THR A 76 -1.08 3.67 8.50
C THR A 76 -0.76 5.07 9.06
N CYS A 77 -0.92 6.11 8.24
CA CYS A 77 -0.69 7.50 8.63
C CYS A 77 -1.91 8.17 9.30
N GLY A 78 -3.02 7.45 9.51
CA GLY A 78 -4.25 8.02 10.08
C GLY A 78 -5.03 8.95 9.14
N LEU A 79 -4.78 8.88 7.84
CA LEU A 79 -5.47 9.69 6.82
C LEU A 79 -6.72 8.96 6.32
N SER A 80 -7.85 9.65 6.31
CA SER A 80 -9.16 9.12 5.89
C SER A 80 -9.60 9.58 4.49
N SER A 81 -8.94 10.59 3.92
CA SER A 81 -9.29 11.14 2.61
C SER A 81 -8.12 11.85 1.93
N MET A 82 -8.24 12.02 0.61
CA MET A 82 -7.27 12.72 -0.22
C MET A 82 -7.98 13.34 -1.43
N ARG A 83 -7.46 14.49 -1.91
CA ARG A 83 -7.90 15.09 -3.17
C ARG A 83 -7.45 14.23 -4.36
N ARG A 84 -8.32 14.04 -5.35
CA ARG A 84 -8.06 13.25 -6.58
C ARG A 84 -6.72 13.59 -7.25
N GLY A 85 -6.46 14.87 -7.50
CA GLY A 85 -5.19 15.27 -8.13
C GLY A 85 -3.91 15.02 -7.30
N LEU A 86 -4.02 14.84 -5.97
CA LEU A 86 -2.88 14.40 -5.14
C LEU A 86 -2.78 12.87 -5.15
N TRP A 87 -3.91 12.18 -5.16
CA TRP A 87 -3.99 10.72 -5.29
C TRP A 87 -3.30 10.23 -6.56
N ASP A 88 -3.61 10.83 -7.71
CA ASP A 88 -3.01 10.49 -9.00
C ASP A 88 -1.48 10.66 -8.95
N LYS A 89 -1.00 11.75 -8.34
CA LYS A 89 0.45 12.00 -8.16
C LYS A 89 1.10 10.96 -7.27
N CYS A 90 0.46 10.57 -6.17
CA CYS A 90 0.95 9.53 -5.28
C CYS A 90 0.96 8.15 -5.97
N GLN A 91 -0.04 7.84 -6.80
CA GLN A 91 -0.06 6.62 -7.60
C GLN A 91 1.07 6.62 -8.64
N ASP A 92 1.28 7.72 -9.36
CA ASP A 92 2.39 7.88 -10.30
C ASP A 92 3.74 7.69 -9.62
N TYR A 93 3.87 8.26 -8.43
CA TYR A 93 5.06 8.10 -7.62
C TYR A 93 5.25 6.64 -7.18
N LEU A 94 4.20 5.96 -6.72
CA LEU A 94 4.28 4.53 -6.39
C LEU A 94 4.66 3.65 -7.59
N ARG A 95 4.18 3.97 -8.79
CA ARG A 95 4.62 3.29 -10.02
C ARG A 95 6.13 3.41 -10.23
N LYS A 96 6.72 4.56 -9.88
CA LYS A 96 8.18 4.74 -9.86
C LYS A 96 8.83 3.90 -8.76
N VAL A 97 8.31 3.91 -7.54
CA VAL A 97 8.81 3.09 -6.43
C VAL A 97 8.83 1.61 -6.80
N TYR A 98 7.77 1.08 -7.44
CA TYR A 98 7.72 -0.32 -7.83
C TYR A 98 8.78 -0.69 -8.85
N ARG A 99 9.07 0.19 -9.82
CA ARG A 99 10.17 -0.03 -10.77
C ARG A 99 11.51 -0.03 -10.06
N ASP A 100 11.74 0.93 -9.16
CA ASP A 100 13.01 1.08 -8.44
C ASP A 100 13.26 -0.10 -7.49
N VAL A 101 12.23 -0.54 -6.74
CA VAL A 101 12.26 -1.74 -5.90
C VAL A 101 12.46 -3.01 -6.72
N GLY A 102 11.75 -3.16 -7.84
CA GLY A 102 11.91 -4.32 -8.72
C GLY A 102 13.34 -4.44 -9.28
N GLN A 103 13.95 -3.30 -9.66
CA GLN A 103 15.35 -3.26 -10.09
C GLN A 103 16.32 -3.57 -8.95
N LEU A 104 16.03 -3.09 -7.73
CA LEU A 104 16.84 -3.36 -6.56
C LEU A 104 16.89 -4.87 -6.27
N ILE A 105 15.73 -5.51 -6.21
CA ILE A 105 15.58 -6.95 -5.94
C ILE A 105 16.33 -7.79 -6.99
N THR A 106 16.12 -7.50 -8.28
CA THR A 106 16.75 -8.26 -9.39
C THR A 106 18.27 -8.06 -9.50
N ARG A 107 18.83 -7.01 -8.88
CA ARG A 107 20.27 -6.73 -8.89
C ARG A 107 20.98 -7.12 -7.59
N ALA A 108 20.23 -7.47 -6.54
CA ALA A 108 20.81 -7.90 -5.28
C ALA A 108 21.58 -9.21 -5.45
N ARG A 109 22.86 -9.23 -5.05
CA ARG A 109 23.72 -10.41 -5.22
C ARG A 109 23.43 -11.54 -4.23
N SER A 110 22.89 -11.16 -3.07
CA SER A 110 22.57 -12.03 -1.95
C SER A 110 21.17 -12.64 -2.04
N ILE A 111 20.41 -12.32 -3.09
CA ILE A 111 19.02 -12.75 -3.21
C ILE A 111 18.92 -14.23 -3.56
N ASP A 112 18.01 -14.93 -2.91
CA ASP A 112 17.71 -16.32 -3.24
C ASP A 112 17.09 -16.44 -4.64
N GLN A 113 17.50 -17.47 -5.37
CA GLN A 113 17.02 -17.73 -6.73
C GLN A 113 15.48 -17.92 -6.80
N ALA A 114 14.85 -18.39 -5.72
CA ALA A 114 13.39 -18.54 -5.64
C ALA A 114 12.68 -17.19 -5.84
N PHE A 115 13.22 -16.09 -5.32
CA PHE A 115 12.66 -14.76 -5.53
C PHE A 115 12.84 -14.28 -6.98
N LEU A 116 13.94 -14.63 -7.63
CA LEU A 116 14.14 -14.31 -9.05
C LEU A 116 13.16 -15.09 -9.95
N GLN A 117 12.75 -16.29 -9.55
CA GLN A 117 11.71 -17.05 -10.26
C GLN A 117 10.34 -16.38 -10.15
N PHE A 118 10.01 -15.79 -9.00
CA PHE A 118 8.77 -15.01 -8.85
C PHE A 118 8.71 -13.83 -9.82
N PHE A 119 9.86 -13.27 -10.23
CA PHE A 119 9.92 -12.18 -11.20
C PHE A 119 9.56 -12.61 -12.64
N GLY A 120 9.49 -13.91 -12.91
CA GLY A 120 8.95 -14.45 -14.16
C GLY A 120 7.42 -14.41 -14.23
N ASP A 121 6.74 -14.29 -13.10
CA ASP A 121 5.29 -14.17 -13.01
C ASP A 121 4.89 -12.74 -12.60
N GLU A 122 3.92 -12.15 -13.30
CA GLU A 122 3.57 -10.74 -13.06
C GLU A 122 2.94 -10.50 -11.69
N PHE A 123 2.06 -11.40 -11.26
CA PHE A 123 1.35 -11.28 -10.00
C PHE A 123 2.30 -11.46 -8.81
N LEU A 124 3.13 -12.51 -8.83
CA LEU A 124 4.10 -12.78 -7.76
C LEU A 124 5.17 -11.68 -7.67
N ARG A 125 5.65 -11.18 -8.81
CA ARG A 125 6.55 -10.03 -8.87
C ARG A 125 5.94 -8.81 -8.20
N LEU A 126 4.68 -8.49 -8.52
CA LEU A 126 3.98 -7.35 -7.95
C LEU A 126 3.75 -7.54 -6.44
N LEU A 127 3.37 -8.76 -6.03
CA LEU A 127 3.18 -9.11 -4.63
C LEU A 127 4.46 -8.91 -3.81
N LEU A 128 5.60 -9.33 -4.34
CA LEU A 128 6.90 -9.20 -3.69
C LEU A 128 7.36 -7.74 -3.57
N ILE A 129 7.14 -6.93 -4.61
CA ILE A 129 7.41 -5.48 -4.57
C ILE A 129 6.55 -4.80 -3.50
N ARG A 130 5.26 -5.14 -3.45
CA ARG A 130 4.32 -4.60 -2.44
C ARG A 130 4.67 -5.05 -1.03
N PHE A 131 5.15 -6.29 -0.87
CA PHE A 131 5.69 -6.78 0.39
C PHE A 131 6.87 -5.93 0.88
N VAL A 132 7.84 -5.62 -0.01
CA VAL A 132 9.00 -4.80 0.37
C VAL A 132 8.57 -3.40 0.79
N PHE A 133 7.65 -2.79 0.03
CA PHE A 133 7.07 -1.49 0.39
C PHE A 133 6.34 -1.52 1.74
N CYS A 134 5.54 -2.54 2.00
CA CYS A 134 4.85 -2.76 3.28
C CYS A 134 5.85 -2.86 4.44
N SER A 135 6.80 -3.78 4.34
CA SER A 135 7.75 -4.06 5.42
C SER A 135 8.61 -2.82 5.73
N ALA A 136 9.05 -2.10 4.70
CA ALA A 136 9.80 -0.85 4.88
C ALA A 136 8.96 0.26 5.53
N THR A 137 7.69 0.41 5.12
CA THR A 137 6.77 1.39 5.72
C THR A 137 6.58 1.13 7.21
N LEU A 138 6.31 -0.12 7.59
CA LEU A 138 6.08 -0.51 8.98
C LEU A 138 7.35 -0.30 9.82
N ARG A 139 8.53 -0.68 9.31
CA ARG A 139 9.82 -0.49 10.02
C ARG A 139 10.18 0.98 10.25
N LEU A 140 9.83 1.88 9.33
CA LEU A 140 10.11 3.31 9.46
C LEU A 140 9.09 4.07 10.31
N HIS A 141 7.86 3.56 10.43
CA HIS A 141 6.80 4.27 11.11
C HIS A 141 6.91 4.15 12.64
N LYS A 142 6.87 5.30 13.34
CA LYS A 142 7.22 5.40 14.78
C LYS A 142 6.36 4.56 15.73
N ILE A 143 5.16 4.17 15.31
CA ILE A 143 4.21 3.40 16.12
C ILE A 143 4.48 1.88 16.03
N PHE A 144 5.04 1.38 14.93
CA PHE A 144 5.20 -0.06 14.69
C PHE A 144 6.57 -0.57 15.14
N ARG A 145 6.97 -0.30 16.39
CA ARG A 145 8.35 -0.57 16.85
C ARG A 145 8.68 -2.05 17.10
N GLU A 146 7.67 -2.85 17.39
CA GLU A 146 7.87 -4.23 17.79
C GLU A 146 8.07 -5.12 16.56
N THR A 147 9.08 -5.98 16.60
CA THR A 147 9.45 -6.86 15.47
C THR A 147 8.33 -7.78 15.02
N ARG A 148 7.41 -8.15 15.92
CA ARG A 148 6.20 -8.92 15.62
C ARG A 148 5.25 -8.22 14.64
N ASN A 149 5.39 -6.91 14.45
CA ASN A 149 4.59 -6.14 13.50
C ASN A 149 5.15 -6.20 12.07
N TYR A 150 6.36 -6.72 11.88
CA TYR A 150 6.99 -6.75 10.56
C TYR A 150 6.65 -8.05 9.84
N PRO A 151 6.16 -7.98 8.59
CA PRO A 151 5.93 -9.18 7.80
C PRO A 151 7.29 -9.79 7.42
N GLU A 152 7.35 -11.12 7.41
CA GLU A 152 8.55 -11.91 7.15
C GLU A 152 8.33 -12.84 5.96
N THR A 153 9.40 -13.23 5.28
CA THR A 153 9.38 -14.13 4.11
C THR A 153 10.16 -15.41 4.38
N TYR A 154 9.83 -16.46 3.62
CA TYR A 154 10.66 -17.66 3.52
C TYR A 154 10.87 -18.04 2.05
N PRO A 155 12.13 -18.20 1.57
CA PRO A 155 13.38 -17.90 2.28
C PRO A 155 13.44 -16.44 2.72
N GLN A 156 14.34 -16.08 3.64
CA GLN A 156 14.44 -14.71 4.14
C GLN A 156 14.99 -13.78 3.05
N LEU A 157 14.32 -12.65 2.80
CA LEU A 157 14.87 -11.60 1.94
C LEU A 157 16.11 -10.95 2.59
N PRO A 158 17.15 -10.63 1.80
CA PRO A 158 18.31 -9.89 2.30
C PRO A 158 17.88 -8.46 2.65
N LYS A 159 17.64 -8.19 3.93
CA LYS A 159 17.01 -6.95 4.41
C LYS A 159 17.79 -5.70 4.02
N GLU A 160 19.11 -5.69 4.22
CA GLU A 160 20.01 -4.57 3.88
C GLU A 160 19.97 -4.20 2.39
N ASP A 161 19.88 -5.21 1.52
CA ASP A 161 19.82 -5.03 0.07
C ASP A 161 18.40 -4.71 -0.43
N THR A 162 17.37 -4.89 0.39
CA THR A 162 15.96 -4.77 -0.03
C THR A 162 15.15 -3.84 0.90
N ILE A 163 14.59 -4.39 1.98
CA ILE A 163 13.64 -3.70 2.88
C ILE A 163 14.26 -2.49 3.57
N GLU A 164 15.49 -2.64 4.04
CA GLU A 164 16.23 -1.63 4.80
C GLU A 164 17.14 -0.79 3.90
N ASN A 165 17.08 -1.02 2.58
CA ASN A 165 17.90 -0.29 1.62
C ASN A 165 17.57 1.22 1.65
N PRO A 166 18.58 2.12 1.69
CA PRO A 166 18.37 3.55 1.75
C PRO A 166 17.48 4.12 0.63
N LEU A 167 17.50 3.51 -0.56
CA LEU A 167 16.63 3.90 -1.67
C LEU A 167 15.15 3.69 -1.33
N VAL A 168 14.81 2.52 -0.76
CA VAL A 168 13.45 2.19 -0.35
C VAL A 168 13.00 3.12 0.75
N GLN A 169 13.85 3.36 1.75
CA GLN A 169 13.53 4.28 2.83
C GLN A 169 13.28 5.71 2.33
N LYS A 170 14.13 6.21 1.42
CA LYS A 170 13.93 7.50 0.76
C LYS A 170 12.59 7.57 0.04
N HIS A 171 12.15 6.49 -0.62
CA HIS A 171 10.84 6.46 -1.27
C HIS A 171 9.69 6.57 -0.28
N ILE A 172 9.76 5.86 0.85
CA ILE A 172 8.76 5.97 1.93
C ILE A 172 8.68 7.40 2.46
N LEU A 173 9.82 8.01 2.75
CA LEU A 173 9.89 9.37 3.32
C LEU A 173 9.44 10.45 2.32
N GLU A 174 9.70 10.27 1.04
CA GLU A 174 9.21 11.17 -0.02
C GLU A 174 7.68 11.07 -0.15
N LEU A 175 7.13 9.85 -0.16
CA LEU A 175 5.67 9.68 -0.20
C LEU A 175 5.02 10.29 1.05
N ALA A 176 5.63 10.11 2.23
CA ALA A 176 5.18 10.75 3.46
C ALA A 176 5.26 12.29 3.37
N SER A 177 6.28 12.82 2.70
CA SER A 177 6.44 14.27 2.47
C SER A 177 5.38 14.81 1.51
N MET A 178 5.04 14.08 0.45
CA MET A 178 3.95 14.47 -0.47
C MET A 178 2.59 14.58 0.24
N LEU A 179 2.46 13.90 1.38
CA LEU A 179 1.25 13.81 2.19
C LEU A 179 1.33 14.62 3.49
N ASP A 180 2.39 15.39 3.70
CA ASP A 180 2.63 16.19 4.91
C ASP A 180 2.61 15.38 6.23
N VAL A 181 2.97 14.09 6.19
CA VAL A 181 2.98 13.17 7.34
C VAL A 181 4.36 12.58 7.65
N GLN A 182 5.43 13.18 7.11
CA GLN A 182 6.81 12.71 7.32
C GLN A 182 7.19 12.65 8.81
N ASN A 183 6.61 13.50 9.66
CA ASN A 183 6.81 13.49 11.11
C ASN A 183 6.39 12.18 11.80
N LEU A 184 5.59 11.32 11.16
CA LEU A 184 5.21 10.00 11.68
C LEU A 184 6.32 8.94 11.50
N PHE A 185 7.33 9.23 10.68
CA PHE A 185 8.40 8.31 10.32
C PHE A 185 9.73 8.73 10.96
N PHE A 186 10.64 7.77 11.14
CA PHE A 186 12.04 8.07 11.45
C PHE A 186 12.75 8.60 10.20
N ASN A 187 13.50 9.68 10.34
CA ASN A 187 14.33 10.17 9.24
C ASN A 187 15.52 9.24 9.07
N SER A 188 15.78 8.80 7.84
CA SER A 188 16.95 7.98 7.49
C SER A 188 18.25 8.79 7.46
N THR A 189 18.44 9.71 8.40
CA THR A 189 19.77 10.14 8.82
C THR A 189 20.12 9.27 10.02
N ILE A 190 21.04 8.34 9.77
CA ILE A 190 21.84 7.73 10.82
C ILE A 190 22.59 8.89 11.50
N ASP A 191 21.98 9.44 12.53
CA ASP A 191 22.63 10.13 13.66
C ASP A 191 22.12 9.29 14.86
N ASP A 192 22.89 8.44 15.54
CA ASP A 192 24.26 8.57 16.02
C ASP A 192 24.96 7.20 16.10
N TYR A 193 26.29 7.26 16.02
CA TYR A 193 27.24 6.26 16.54
C TYR A 193 27.11 6.04 18.05
#